data_AF-A0A9K3DB14-F1
#
_entry.id   AF-A0A9K3DB14-F1
#
_cell.length_a   1.000
_cell.length_b   1.000
_cell.length_c   1.000
_cell.angle_alpha   90.00
_cell.angle_beta   90.00
_cell.angle_gamma   90.00
#
_symmetry.space_group_name_H-M   'P 1'
#
loop_
_entity.id
_entity.type
_entity.pdbx_description
1 polymer ?
#
loop_
_entity_poly.entity_id
_entity_poly.type
_entity_poly.pdbx_seq_one_letter_code
_entity_poly.pdbx_strand_id
1 'polypeptide(L)'
;MYSTLTPSSVLCVLGLGAQGKAGAEAIMAVRDIKKVIAFDPYPGMGERYLTWLKEVAPQVEGVVVSDADEAVAQADIILTCTPSKTPLFAPSSVKPGTHITAVGAYTPEMAEIPSETVAAAHVVVDYLEAIKVEGGDIIRAVRDGHCTWDHVVGEVGALAKGEIEGRTSPSQITMFKTVGTAVQDVVVGHEICVKAEEQNLGTVVPDLWNH
;
A
#
# COMPACT_ATOMS: atom_id res chain seq x y z
N MET A 1 -9.40 10.42 10.53
CA MET A 1 -8.04 10.52 9.96
C MET A 1 -7.33 9.21 10.25
N TYR A 2 -7.44 8.23 9.33
CA TYR A 2 -7.16 6.81 9.61
C TYR A 2 -5.71 6.49 9.98
N SER A 3 -4.74 7.03 9.24
CA SER A 3 -3.34 6.60 9.37
C SER A 3 -2.41 7.56 10.11
N THR A 4 -2.86 8.75 10.54
CA THR A 4 -1.95 9.75 11.11
C THR A 4 -2.59 10.65 12.17
N LEU A 5 -2.00 10.67 13.37
CA LEU A 5 -2.07 11.77 14.34
C LEU A 5 -0.84 12.68 14.24
N THR A 6 0.16 12.26 13.44
CA THR A 6 1.46 12.91 13.26
C THR A 6 1.67 13.27 11.78
N PRO A 7 2.38 14.38 11.48
CA PRO A 7 2.81 14.66 10.11
C PRO A 7 3.67 13.50 9.59
N SER A 8 3.34 12.99 8.41
CA SER A 8 4.17 12.00 7.70
C SER A 8 4.81 12.68 6.50
N SER A 9 6.13 12.67 6.43
CA SER A 9 6.92 13.38 5.42
C SER A 9 7.91 12.47 4.66
N VAL A 10 8.17 11.26 5.18
CA VAL A 10 9.07 10.28 4.56
C VAL A 10 8.29 9.04 4.13
N LEU A 11 8.25 8.78 2.82
CA LEU A 11 7.68 7.58 2.22
C LEU A 11 8.80 6.61 1.83
N CYS A 12 8.71 5.36 2.28
CA CYS A 12 9.50 4.25 1.77
C CYS A 12 8.68 3.46 0.76
N VAL A 13 9.25 3.15 -0.41
CA VAL A 13 8.64 2.30 -1.43
C VAL A 13 9.53 1.08 -1.67
N LEU A 14 9.01 -0.10 -1.34
CA LEU A 14 9.64 -1.39 -1.60
C LEU A 14 8.93 -2.02 -2.81
N GLY A 15 9.64 -2.13 -3.93
CA GLY A 15 9.08 -2.55 -5.22
C GLY A 15 8.71 -1.38 -6.11
N LEU A 16 9.54 -1.12 -7.12
CA LEU A 16 9.51 0.13 -7.90
C LEU A 16 8.82 -0.03 -9.27
N GLY A 17 7.91 -1.00 -9.36
CA GLY A 17 7.08 -1.27 -10.53
C GLY A 17 5.86 -0.33 -10.65
N ALA A 18 4.90 -0.72 -11.48
CA ALA A 18 3.69 0.08 -11.74
C ALA A 18 2.89 0.37 -10.45
N GLN A 19 2.71 -0.63 -9.58
CA GLN A 19 2.00 -0.46 -8.30
C GLN A 19 2.77 0.41 -7.31
N GLY A 20 4.10 0.34 -7.29
CA GLY A 20 4.94 1.23 -6.48
C GLY A 20 4.75 2.70 -6.88
N LYS A 21 4.74 2.96 -8.20
CA LYS A 21 4.49 4.30 -8.75
C LYS A 21 3.10 4.83 -8.44
N ALA A 22 2.07 4.06 -8.79
CA ALA A 22 0.67 4.45 -8.56
C ALA A 22 0.36 4.65 -7.07
N GLY A 23 0.86 3.75 -6.22
CA GLY A 23 0.71 3.87 -4.77
C GLY A 23 1.42 5.10 -4.21
N ALA A 24 2.63 5.41 -4.69
CA ALA A 24 3.34 6.61 -4.27
C ALA A 24 2.61 7.89 -4.71
N GLU A 25 2.07 7.96 -5.93
CA GLU A 25 1.22 9.08 -6.37
C GLU A 25 0.00 9.25 -5.47
N ALA A 26 -0.71 8.16 -5.17
CA ALA A 26 -1.89 8.20 -4.29
C ALA A 26 -1.53 8.71 -2.88
N ILE A 27 -0.40 8.26 -2.32
CA ILE A 27 0.08 8.71 -1.00
C ILE A 27 0.47 10.19 -1.05
N MET A 28 1.23 10.62 -2.05
CA MET A 28 1.64 12.03 -2.23
C MET A 28 0.44 12.98 -2.45
N ALA A 29 -0.65 12.48 -3.02
CA ALA A 29 -1.88 13.27 -3.19
C ALA A 29 -2.60 13.55 -1.87
N VAL A 30 -2.40 12.73 -0.84
CA VAL A 30 -3.09 12.85 0.46
C VAL A 30 -2.16 13.15 1.63
N ARG A 31 -0.83 13.16 1.42
CA ARG A 31 0.18 13.47 2.42
C ARG A 31 1.24 14.39 1.83
N ASP A 32 1.72 15.31 2.66
CA ASP A 32 2.78 16.25 2.30
C ASP A 32 4.17 15.59 2.37
N ILE A 33 4.39 14.60 1.51
CA ILE A 33 5.64 13.86 1.42
C ILE A 33 6.76 14.79 0.93
N LYS A 34 7.88 14.79 1.65
CA LYS A 34 9.08 15.57 1.34
C LYS A 34 10.21 14.70 0.81
N LYS A 35 10.23 13.42 1.21
CA LYS A 35 11.26 12.46 0.83
C LYS A 35 10.66 11.11 0.49
N VAL A 36 11.14 10.51 -0.59
CA VAL A 36 10.90 9.13 -0.99
C VAL A 36 12.21 8.34 -0.92
N ILE A 37 12.20 7.25 -0.15
CA ILE A 37 13.27 6.27 -0.11
C ILE A 37 12.81 5.05 -0.91
N ALA A 38 13.53 4.75 -1.98
CA ALA A 38 13.17 3.73 -2.95
C ALA A 38 14.12 2.53 -2.83
N PHE A 39 13.55 1.33 -2.77
CA PHE A 39 14.31 0.08 -2.77
C PHE A 39 13.70 -0.92 -3.75
N ASP A 40 14.58 -1.54 -4.54
CA ASP A 40 14.25 -2.66 -5.41
C ASP A 40 15.51 -3.52 -5.60
N PRO A 41 15.41 -4.85 -5.52
CA PRO A 41 16.57 -5.72 -5.73
C PRO A 41 17.05 -5.75 -7.19
N TYR A 42 16.24 -5.30 -8.15
CA TYR A 42 16.60 -5.33 -9.56
C TYR A 42 17.45 -4.11 -9.96
N PRO A 43 18.66 -4.32 -10.52
CA PRO A 43 19.52 -3.23 -10.97
C PRO A 43 18.82 -2.32 -11.98
N GLY A 44 19.01 -1.00 -11.85
CA GLY A 44 18.42 -0.02 -12.76
C GLY A 44 16.99 0.41 -12.42
N MET A 45 16.30 -0.30 -11.52
CA MET A 45 14.93 0.08 -11.12
C MET A 45 14.91 1.36 -10.30
N GLY A 46 15.87 1.53 -9.39
CA GLY A 46 16.01 2.74 -8.59
C GLY A 46 16.16 3.99 -9.44
N GLU A 47 17.08 4.00 -10.41
CA GLU A 47 17.34 5.15 -11.29
C GLU A 47 16.12 5.51 -12.16
N ARG A 48 15.44 4.49 -12.70
CA ARG A 48 14.19 4.68 -13.46
C ARG A 48 13.09 5.26 -12.59
N TYR A 49 12.99 4.79 -11.35
CA TYR A 49 12.01 5.29 -10.39
C TYR A 49 12.30 6.74 -10.00
N LEU A 50 13.55 7.09 -9.71
CA LEU A 50 13.93 8.47 -9.41
C LEU A 50 13.74 9.42 -10.60
N THR A 51 13.93 8.92 -11.83
CA THR A 51 13.64 9.70 -13.05
C THR A 51 12.15 10.03 -13.12
N TRP A 52 11.30 9.02 -12.97
CA TRP A 52 9.85 9.20 -12.90
C TRP A 52 9.43 10.12 -11.75
N LEU A 53 9.98 9.94 -10.55
CA LEU A 53 9.65 10.75 -9.38
C LEU A 53 9.95 12.24 -9.62
N LYS A 54 11.08 12.55 -10.26
CA LYS A 54 11.44 13.93 -10.64
C LYS A 54 10.48 14.54 -11.65
N GLU A 55 9.90 13.74 -12.54
CA GLU A 55 8.93 14.20 -13.53
C GLU A 55 7.59 14.54 -12.88
N VAL A 56 7.09 13.68 -11.97
CA VAL A 56 5.75 13.85 -11.38
C VAL A 56 5.75 14.68 -10.10
N ALA A 57 6.87 14.75 -9.39
CA ALA A 57 6.99 15.42 -8.09
C ALA A 57 8.40 16.01 -7.88
N PRO A 58 8.84 17.00 -8.69
CA PRO A 58 10.20 17.56 -8.66
C PRO A 58 10.60 18.17 -7.31
N GLN A 59 9.63 18.53 -6.47
CA GLN A 59 9.85 19.06 -5.11
C GLN A 59 10.17 17.98 -4.06
N VAL A 60 9.98 16.71 -4.38
CA VAL A 60 10.19 15.59 -3.45
C VAL A 60 11.61 15.05 -3.62
N GLU A 61 12.35 14.96 -2.52
CA GLU A 61 13.68 14.36 -2.50
C GLU A 61 13.56 12.85 -2.73
N GLY A 62 14.25 12.32 -3.74
CA GLY A 62 14.29 10.89 -4.02
C GLY A 62 15.66 10.27 -3.74
N VAL A 63 15.69 9.21 -2.95
CA VAL A 63 16.92 8.46 -2.63
C VAL A 63 16.71 6.98 -2.92
N VAL A 64 17.72 6.32 -3.50
CA VAL A 64 17.74 4.85 -3.66
C VAL A 64 18.70 4.27 -2.64
N VAL A 65 18.25 3.23 -1.95
CA VAL A 65 19.07 2.46 -1.01
C VAL A 65 19.21 1.02 -1.48
N SER A 66 20.24 0.33 -1.01
CA SER A 66 20.50 -1.08 -1.31
C SER A 66 20.06 -2.04 -0.20
N ASP A 67 19.55 -1.51 0.90
CA ASP A 67 19.07 -2.27 2.05
C ASP A 67 17.65 -1.84 2.41
N ALA A 68 16.74 -2.81 2.48
CA ALA A 68 15.35 -2.56 2.83
C ALA A 68 15.19 -2.15 4.30
N ASP A 69 16.05 -2.65 5.19
CA ASP A 69 16.02 -2.28 6.61
C ASP A 69 16.38 -0.79 6.81
N GLU A 70 17.36 -0.30 6.06
CA GLU A 70 17.72 1.13 6.04
C GLU A 70 16.56 2.00 5.54
N ALA A 71 15.84 1.53 4.51
CA ALA A 71 14.68 2.24 3.95
C ALA A 71 13.56 2.36 4.97
N VAL A 72 13.22 1.23 5.61
CA VAL A 72 12.12 1.09 6.56
C VAL A 72 12.37 1.86 7.86
N ALA A 73 13.61 1.85 8.36
CA ALA A 73 13.98 2.54 9.61
C ALA A 73 13.74 4.05 9.59
N GLN A 74 13.75 4.68 8.42
CA GLN A 74 13.56 6.12 8.25
C GLN A 74 12.08 6.48 7.97
N ALA A 75 11.26 5.52 7.56
CA ALA A 75 9.97 5.75 6.93
C ALA A 75 8.83 6.08 7.91
N ASP A 76 8.08 7.14 7.63
CA ASP A 76 6.80 7.40 8.30
C ASP A 76 5.68 6.55 7.69
N ILE A 77 5.77 6.33 6.36
CA ILE A 77 4.87 5.48 5.59
C ILE A 77 5.71 4.48 4.80
N ILE A 78 5.34 3.20 4.85
CA ILE A 78 5.95 2.13 4.05
C ILE A 78 4.90 1.65 3.05
N LEU A 79 5.27 1.61 1.77
CA LEU A 79 4.48 1.01 0.69
C LEU A 79 5.22 -0.23 0.19
N THR A 80 4.56 -1.40 0.21
CA THR A 80 5.13 -2.65 -0.34
C THR A 80 4.34 -3.12 -1.55
N CYS A 81 5.04 -3.32 -2.66
CA CYS A 81 4.49 -3.62 -3.98
C CYS A 81 5.36 -4.66 -4.73
N THR A 82 5.76 -5.74 -4.03
CA THR A 82 6.69 -6.77 -4.50
C THR A 82 6.02 -8.16 -4.58
N PRO A 83 6.49 -9.06 -5.45
CA PRO A 83 6.06 -10.45 -5.49
C PRO A 83 6.83 -11.34 -4.50
N SER A 84 7.36 -10.79 -3.41
CA SER A 84 8.24 -11.52 -2.49
C SER A 84 7.53 -12.68 -1.80
N LYS A 85 8.27 -13.77 -1.53
CA LYS A 85 7.81 -14.92 -0.73
C LYS A 85 8.41 -14.96 0.67
N THR A 86 9.25 -13.96 0.97
CA THR A 86 9.95 -13.82 2.24
C THR A 86 9.89 -12.37 2.68
N PRO A 87 9.72 -12.09 3.98
CA PRO A 87 9.66 -10.72 4.49
C PRO A 87 10.83 -9.86 3.98
N LEU A 88 10.52 -8.61 3.63
CA LEU A 88 11.46 -7.71 2.98
C LEU A 88 12.45 -7.05 3.95
N PHE A 89 12.12 -6.97 5.24
CA PHE A 89 12.86 -6.25 6.27
C PHE A 89 12.70 -6.97 7.61
N ALA A 90 13.54 -6.63 8.60
CA ALA A 90 13.43 -7.12 9.96
C ALA A 90 12.31 -6.38 10.73
N PRO A 91 11.54 -7.06 11.61
CA PRO A 91 10.49 -6.41 12.41
C PRO A 91 11.00 -5.21 13.22
N SER A 92 12.22 -5.31 13.74
CA SER A 92 12.87 -4.28 14.56
C SER A 92 13.16 -2.98 13.81
N SER A 93 13.14 -3.01 12.47
CA SER A 93 13.42 -1.84 11.64
C SER A 93 12.21 -0.90 11.55
N VAL A 94 11.00 -1.37 11.86
CA VAL A 94 9.80 -0.52 11.82
C VAL A 94 9.76 0.35 13.08
N LYS A 95 9.84 1.67 12.89
CA LYS A 95 9.75 2.62 14.00
C LYS A 95 8.30 2.77 14.50
N PRO A 96 8.11 3.10 15.79
CA PRO A 96 6.78 3.45 16.31
C PRO A 96 6.14 4.58 15.50
N GLY A 97 4.82 4.50 15.32
CA GLY A 97 4.06 5.49 14.58
C GLY A 97 3.97 5.27 13.07
N THR A 98 4.72 4.32 12.51
CA THR A 98 4.71 4.04 11.06
C THR A 98 3.35 3.54 10.58
N HIS A 99 2.97 3.97 9.38
CA HIS A 99 1.87 3.37 8.61
C HIS A 99 2.42 2.48 7.50
N ILE A 100 1.82 1.31 7.31
CA ILE A 100 2.19 0.34 6.29
C ILE A 100 1.01 0.17 5.33
N THR A 101 1.24 0.34 4.04
CA THR A 101 0.32 -0.01 2.96
C THR A 101 0.92 -1.21 2.23
N ALA A 102 0.34 -2.39 2.46
CA ALA A 102 0.82 -3.65 1.89
C ALA A 102 -0.06 -4.10 0.72
N VAL A 103 0.52 -4.18 -0.48
CA VAL A 103 -0.21 -4.43 -1.73
C VAL A 103 0.25 -5.73 -2.40
N GLY A 104 1.52 -6.07 -2.34
CA GLY A 104 2.14 -7.09 -3.19
C GLY A 104 1.80 -8.54 -2.87
N ALA A 105 1.65 -8.94 -1.59
CA ALA A 105 1.36 -10.34 -1.26
C ALA A 105 -0.14 -10.70 -1.43
N TYR A 106 -0.56 -11.03 -2.65
CA TYR A 106 -1.92 -11.44 -3.03
C TYR A 106 -2.06 -12.95 -3.29
N THR A 107 -1.07 -13.76 -2.93
CA THR A 107 -1.23 -15.22 -2.83
C THR A 107 -0.76 -15.72 -1.45
N PRO A 108 -1.26 -16.87 -0.96
CA PRO A 108 -0.87 -17.43 0.34
C PRO A 108 0.64 -17.65 0.55
N GLU A 109 1.39 -17.87 -0.53
CA GLU A 109 2.83 -18.13 -0.49
C GLU A 109 3.67 -16.86 -0.48
N MET A 110 3.08 -15.71 -0.83
CA MET A 110 3.75 -14.43 -0.81
C MET A 110 3.83 -13.88 0.62
N ALA A 111 4.89 -13.15 0.90
CA ALA A 111 5.09 -12.46 2.16
C ALA A 111 6.05 -11.29 1.93
N GLU A 112 5.58 -10.08 2.17
CA GLU A 112 6.37 -8.85 2.15
C GLU A 112 6.66 -8.36 3.58
N ILE A 113 5.69 -8.56 4.48
CA ILE A 113 5.70 -8.06 5.84
C ILE A 113 6.05 -9.20 6.81
N PRO A 114 6.96 -8.99 7.78
CA PRO A 114 7.21 -9.96 8.84
C PRO A 114 5.96 -10.24 9.68
N SER A 115 5.76 -11.49 10.10
CA SER A 115 4.61 -11.90 10.92
C SER A 115 4.53 -11.12 12.25
N GLU A 116 5.67 -10.81 12.85
CA GLU A 116 5.76 -9.99 14.06
C GLU A 116 5.29 -8.55 13.83
N THR A 117 5.60 -7.99 12.66
CA THR A 117 5.12 -6.66 12.27
C THR A 117 3.61 -6.66 12.04
N VAL A 118 3.08 -7.71 11.40
CA VAL A 118 1.62 -7.88 11.25
C VAL A 118 0.96 -7.92 12.62
N ALA A 119 1.46 -8.75 13.55
CA ALA A 119 0.90 -8.91 14.90
C ALA A 119 1.04 -7.68 15.80
N ALA A 120 1.99 -6.79 15.52
CA ALA A 120 2.17 -5.54 16.24
C ALA A 120 1.33 -4.38 15.66
N ALA A 121 0.76 -4.54 14.47
CA ALA A 121 0.08 -3.48 13.76
C ALA A 121 -1.43 -3.43 14.08
N HIS A 122 -2.02 -2.24 13.96
CA HIS A 122 -3.46 -2.07 13.89
C HIS A 122 -3.91 -2.30 12.45
N VAL A 123 -4.37 -3.52 12.17
CA VAL A 123 -4.61 -4.01 10.81
C VAL A 123 -6.03 -3.69 10.34
N VAL A 124 -6.13 -2.99 9.22
CA VAL A 124 -7.37 -2.81 8.45
C VAL A 124 -7.15 -3.40 7.07
N VAL A 125 -8.21 -3.95 6.48
CA VAL A 125 -8.14 -4.60 5.17
C VAL A 125 -9.15 -4.01 4.18
N ASP A 126 -9.04 -4.34 2.90
CA ASP A 126 -10.06 -4.01 1.91
C ASP A 126 -11.30 -4.91 2.04
N TYR A 127 -11.11 -6.23 1.98
CA TYR A 127 -12.18 -7.23 2.09
C TYR A 127 -11.68 -8.48 2.81
N LEU A 128 -12.20 -8.75 4.00
CA LEU A 128 -11.66 -9.75 4.91
C LEU A 128 -11.72 -11.16 4.34
N GLU A 129 -12.79 -11.53 3.64
CA GLU A 129 -12.94 -12.89 3.11
C GLU A 129 -11.97 -13.18 1.96
N ALA A 130 -11.66 -12.19 1.11
CA ALA A 130 -10.60 -12.36 0.11
C ALA A 130 -9.22 -12.44 0.78
N ILE A 131 -8.96 -11.62 1.79
CA ILE A 131 -7.69 -11.61 2.53
C ILE A 131 -7.43 -12.96 3.22
N LYS A 132 -8.46 -13.64 3.72
CA LYS A 132 -8.34 -15.00 4.29
C LYS A 132 -7.86 -16.04 3.28
N VAL A 133 -8.07 -15.80 1.99
CA VAL A 133 -7.71 -16.72 0.90
C VAL A 133 -6.43 -16.29 0.18
N GLU A 134 -6.17 -14.99 0.08
CA GLU A 134 -5.15 -14.42 -0.80
C GLU A 134 -4.08 -13.60 -0.07
N GLY A 135 -4.40 -13.03 1.09
CA GLY A 135 -3.55 -12.10 1.82
C GLY A 135 -2.39 -12.78 2.55
N GLY A 136 -1.37 -13.19 1.79
CA GLY A 136 -0.26 -14.02 2.26
C GLY A 136 0.43 -13.52 3.54
N ASP A 137 0.62 -12.19 3.69
CA ASP A 137 1.19 -11.59 4.90
C ASP A 137 0.41 -11.98 6.18
N ILE A 138 -0.93 -11.86 6.13
CA ILE A 138 -1.80 -12.10 7.29
C ILE A 138 -2.05 -13.59 7.46
N ILE A 139 -2.28 -14.33 6.35
CA ILE A 139 -2.44 -15.79 6.38
C ILE A 139 -1.24 -16.44 7.05
N ARG A 140 -0.02 -16.01 6.68
CA ARG A 140 1.22 -16.49 7.28
C ARG A 140 1.31 -16.15 8.75
N ALA A 141 1.04 -14.91 9.15
CA ALA A 141 1.08 -14.50 10.55
C ALA A 141 0.11 -15.31 11.44
N VAL A 142 -1.10 -15.58 10.94
CA VAL A 142 -2.09 -16.40 11.64
C VAL A 142 -1.67 -17.87 11.70
N ARG A 143 -1.25 -18.44 10.56
CA ARG A 143 -0.81 -19.84 10.47
C ARG A 143 0.38 -20.12 11.38
N ASP A 144 1.33 -19.20 11.43
CA ASP A 144 2.56 -19.33 12.21
C ASP A 144 2.34 -18.97 13.70
N GLY A 145 1.10 -18.59 14.09
CA GLY A 145 0.71 -18.39 15.49
C GLY A 145 1.07 -17.03 16.09
N HIS A 146 1.43 -16.03 15.26
CA HIS A 146 1.76 -14.68 15.73
C HIS A 146 0.51 -13.86 16.08
N CYS A 147 -0.61 -14.12 15.42
CA CYS A 147 -1.90 -13.47 15.70
C CYS A 147 -3.07 -14.40 15.33
N THR A 148 -4.30 -13.93 15.57
CA THR A 148 -5.54 -14.59 15.09
C THR A 148 -6.25 -13.67 14.09
N TRP A 149 -7.27 -14.19 13.40
CA TRP A 149 -8.08 -13.36 12.50
C TRP A 149 -8.81 -12.20 13.21
N ASP A 150 -9.07 -12.33 14.53
CA ASP A 150 -9.64 -11.25 15.35
C ASP A 150 -8.70 -10.05 15.52
N HIS A 151 -7.43 -10.19 15.10
CA HIS A 151 -6.47 -9.09 15.06
C HIS A 151 -6.75 -8.09 13.94
N VAL A 152 -7.48 -8.50 12.89
CA VAL A 152 -7.94 -7.57 11.86
C VAL A 152 -9.09 -6.75 12.45
N VAL A 153 -8.87 -5.45 12.59
CA VAL A 153 -9.80 -4.51 13.24
C VAL A 153 -11.08 -4.35 12.41
N GLY A 154 -10.96 -4.46 11.09
CA GLY A 154 -12.08 -4.49 10.16
C GLY A 154 -11.70 -4.02 8.77
N GLU A 155 -12.71 -3.63 7.99
CA GLU A 155 -12.57 -3.25 6.60
C GLU A 155 -12.52 -1.73 6.41
N VAL A 156 -11.85 -1.28 5.36
CA VAL A 156 -11.67 0.14 5.03
C VAL A 156 -13.01 0.87 4.85
N GLY A 157 -14.07 0.17 4.45
CA GLY A 157 -15.42 0.72 4.34
C GLY A 157 -16.03 1.07 5.70
N ALA A 158 -15.90 0.19 6.70
CA ALA A 158 -16.35 0.44 8.08
C ALA A 158 -15.58 1.60 8.71
N LEU A 159 -14.28 1.66 8.45
CA LEU A 159 -13.41 2.75 8.87
C LEU A 159 -13.83 4.09 8.23
N ALA A 160 -14.13 4.11 6.93
CA ALA A 160 -14.56 5.31 6.23
C ALA A 160 -15.90 5.86 6.78
N LYS A 161 -16.75 4.97 7.30
CA LYS A 161 -18.02 5.32 7.96
C LYS A 161 -17.86 5.70 9.44
N GLY A 162 -16.66 5.53 10.02
CA GLY A 162 -16.40 5.77 11.44
C GLY A 162 -16.97 4.68 12.38
N GLU A 163 -17.26 3.49 11.84
CA GLU A 163 -17.76 2.35 12.61
C GLU A 163 -16.63 1.64 13.38
N ILE A 164 -15.40 1.75 12.89
CA ILE A 164 -14.18 1.29 13.56
C ILE A 164 -13.18 2.43 13.68
N GLU A 165 -12.33 2.37 14.71
CA GLU A 165 -11.28 3.34 14.93
C GLU A 165 -10.08 3.09 14.00
N GLY A 166 -9.52 4.17 13.47
CA GLY A 166 -8.21 4.14 12.83
C GLY A 166 -7.09 4.15 13.86
N ARG A 167 -6.05 4.94 13.61
CA ARG A 167 -5.00 5.19 14.59
C ARG A 167 -5.53 5.84 15.86
N THR A 168 -5.21 5.26 17.02
CA THR A 168 -5.60 5.76 18.35
C THR A 168 -4.43 6.38 19.13
N SER A 169 -3.17 6.13 18.74
CA SER A 169 -2.01 6.78 19.36
C SER A 169 -0.89 7.14 18.36
N PRO A 170 -0.04 8.14 18.68
CA PRO A 170 1.08 8.54 17.82
C PRO A 170 2.13 7.44 17.61
N SER A 171 2.29 6.52 18.57
CA SER A 171 3.29 5.44 18.51
C SER A 171 2.77 4.14 17.90
N GLN A 172 1.45 4.02 17.71
CA GLN A 172 0.84 2.82 17.15
C GLN A 172 1.41 2.52 15.76
N ILE A 173 1.66 1.26 15.42
CA ILE A 173 1.91 0.89 14.02
C ILE A 173 0.55 0.61 13.40
N THR A 174 0.28 1.12 12.20
CA THR A 174 -0.98 0.85 11.49
C THR A 174 -0.66 0.15 10.18
N MET A 175 -1.50 -0.79 9.77
CA MET A 175 -1.32 -1.51 8.52
C MET A 175 -2.64 -1.54 7.75
N PHE A 176 -2.57 -1.16 6.48
CA PHE A 176 -3.60 -1.44 5.49
C PHE A 176 -3.11 -2.57 4.59
N LYS A 177 -3.87 -3.65 4.50
CA LYS A 177 -3.60 -4.74 3.56
C LYS A 177 -4.70 -4.81 2.50
N THR A 178 -4.28 -4.93 1.25
CA THR A 178 -5.19 -5.09 0.10
C THR A 178 -4.74 -6.24 -0.79
N VAL A 179 -5.70 -6.93 -1.38
CA VAL A 179 -5.49 -7.90 -2.49
C VAL A 179 -6.21 -7.46 -3.78
N GLY A 180 -6.89 -6.32 -3.72
CA GLY A 180 -7.71 -5.79 -4.79
C GLY A 180 -9.13 -6.33 -4.72
N THR A 181 -10.10 -5.47 -5.01
CA THR A 181 -11.51 -5.89 -5.10
C THR A 181 -12.12 -5.40 -6.40
N ALA A 182 -12.89 -6.25 -7.07
CA ALA A 182 -13.56 -5.90 -8.33
C ALA A 182 -14.47 -4.67 -8.20
N VAL A 183 -15.00 -4.41 -7.00
CA VAL A 183 -15.80 -3.21 -6.70
C VAL A 183 -14.97 -1.94 -6.87
N GLN A 184 -13.71 -1.92 -6.43
CA GLN A 184 -12.82 -0.77 -6.62
C GLN A 184 -12.61 -0.49 -8.12
N ASP A 185 -12.40 -1.54 -8.92
CA ASP A 185 -12.20 -1.42 -10.37
C ASP A 185 -13.45 -0.88 -11.08
N VAL A 186 -14.62 -1.41 -10.74
CA VAL A 186 -15.90 -0.97 -11.33
C VAL A 186 -16.20 0.49 -11.01
N VAL A 187 -15.98 0.91 -9.76
CA VAL A 187 -16.21 2.30 -9.34
C VAL A 187 -15.24 3.23 -10.08
N VAL A 188 -13.95 2.90 -10.12
CA VAL A 188 -12.96 3.72 -10.85
C VAL A 188 -13.27 3.75 -12.35
N GLY A 189 -13.64 2.61 -12.95
CA GLY A 189 -14.03 2.52 -14.35
C GLY A 189 -15.25 3.38 -14.68
N HIS A 190 -16.28 3.33 -13.84
CA HIS A 190 -17.47 4.18 -13.97
C HIS A 190 -17.11 5.67 -13.90
N GLU A 191 -16.33 6.09 -12.91
CA GLU A 191 -15.93 7.50 -12.75
C GLU A 191 -15.06 7.99 -13.92
N ILE A 192 -14.21 7.13 -14.49
CA ILE A 192 -13.45 7.44 -15.71
C ILE A 192 -14.39 7.63 -16.89
N CYS A 193 -15.38 6.75 -17.08
CA CYS A 193 -16.38 6.87 -18.14
C CYS A 193 -17.17 8.18 -18.03
N VAL A 194 -17.68 8.51 -16.84
CA VAL A 194 -18.42 9.75 -16.59
C VAL A 194 -17.56 10.97 -16.94
N LYS A 195 -16.31 11.04 -16.44
CA LYS A 195 -15.41 12.16 -16.74
C LYS A 195 -15.01 12.23 -18.22
N ALA A 196 -14.88 11.09 -18.90
CA ALA A 196 -14.60 11.06 -20.32
C ALA A 196 -15.77 11.61 -21.13
N GLU A 197 -17.01 11.26 -20.78
CA GLU A 197 -18.22 11.82 -21.38
C GLU A 197 -18.31 13.34 -21.18
N GLU A 198 -18.10 13.82 -19.95
CA GLU A 198 -18.09 15.25 -19.62
C GLU A 198 -17.04 16.04 -20.42
N GLN A 199 -15.90 15.42 -20.72
CA GLN A 199 -14.78 16.02 -21.45
C GLN A 199 -14.80 15.73 -22.95
N ASN A 200 -15.82 15.02 -23.46
CA ASN A 200 -15.90 14.56 -24.85
C ASN A 200 -14.65 13.77 -25.30
N LEU A 201 -14.13 12.93 -24.42
CA LEU A 201 -13.00 12.03 -24.67
C LEU A 201 -13.49 10.61 -24.97
N GLY A 202 -12.77 9.91 -25.83
CA GLY A 202 -13.05 8.51 -26.18
C GLY A 202 -13.67 8.33 -27.57
N THR A 203 -14.12 7.11 -27.85
CA THR A 203 -14.76 6.74 -29.11
C THR A 203 -15.98 5.90 -28.82
N VAL A 204 -17.16 6.38 -29.23
CA VAL A 204 -18.39 5.59 -29.16
C VAL A 204 -18.29 4.49 -30.20
N VAL A 205 -18.23 3.25 -29.74
CA VAL A 205 -18.32 2.09 -30.62
C VAL A 205 -19.81 1.74 -30.75
N PRO A 206 -20.37 1.68 -31.98
CA PRO A 206 -21.75 1.28 -32.17
C PRO A 206 -22.03 -0.08 -31.55
N ASP A 207 -23.23 -0.24 -31.00
CA ASP A 207 -23.63 -1.48 -30.35
C ASP A 207 -23.65 -2.64 -31.35
N LEU A 208 -22.70 -3.57 -31.21
CA LEU A 208 -22.50 -4.69 -32.14
C LEU A 208 -23.58 -5.77 -32.03
N TRP A 209 -24.50 -5.64 -31.07
CA TRP A 209 -25.51 -6.65 -30.72
C TRP A 209 -26.95 -6.22 -31.04
N ASN A 210 -27.16 -5.03 -31.60
CA ASN A 210 -28.47 -4.63 -32.12
C ASN A 210 -28.64 -5.19 -33.55
N HIS A 211 -29.20 -6.39 -33.64
CA HIS A 211 -29.85 -6.94 -34.84
C HIS A 211 -31.37 -6.88 -34.67
#